data_AF-I1GQS5-F1
#
_entry.id   AF-I1GQS5-F1
#
_cell.length_a   1.000
_cell.length_b   1.000
_cell.length_c   1.000
_cell.angle_alpha   90.00
_cell.angle_beta   90.00
_cell.angle_gamma   90.00
#
_symmetry.space_group_name_H-M   'P 1'
#
loop_
_entity.id
_entity.type
_entity.pdbx_description
1 polymer ?
#
loop_
_entity_poly.entity_id
_entity_poly.type
_entity_poly.pdbx_seq_one_letter_code
_entity_poly.pdbx_strand_id
1 'polypeptide(L)'
;MLEMPLVVKQYRCTHSVTCVCLKGHISEDALFFVFRHMNWNPRMIALISCTCKWFDEIARRVLWKEFCHARAPKMMQDLHSDGSHIVDGNWKALGRLLIHCSGCTRGGLFGNVHVPGHFVLKTRFSRTSGKSFLPPHCRTDVLYVSDPCEHVDEDEEVDLGFFRGIFKSFAASKFKKVLIEKKAEIHPREVCPYCKAKLWDLLQANLIPRTAALRLDAYDDSVEYYICLNGHILGLGTLMPVSESEDAREE
;
A
#
# COMPACT_ATOMS: atom_id res chain seq x y z
N MET A 1 -15.20 -27.12 13.10
CA MET A 1 -16.06 -25.94 13.33
C MET A 1 -15.19 -24.92 14.02
N LEU A 2 -14.77 -23.87 13.31
CA LEU A 2 -13.98 -22.78 13.90
C LEU A 2 -14.94 -21.90 14.71
N GLU A 3 -14.69 -21.75 16.00
CA GLU A 3 -15.41 -20.80 16.85
C GLU A 3 -15.28 -19.39 16.25
N MET A 4 -16.42 -18.81 15.91
CA MET A 4 -16.51 -17.45 15.38
C MET A 4 -16.48 -16.48 16.56
N PRO A 5 -15.59 -15.47 16.58
CA PRO A 5 -15.74 -14.39 17.54
C PRO A 5 -17.03 -13.64 17.19
N LEU A 6 -18.05 -13.78 18.04
CA LEU A 6 -19.25 -12.96 17.99
C LEU A 6 -18.80 -11.50 18.07
N VAL A 7 -19.01 -10.73 17.01
CA VAL A 7 -18.82 -9.27 17.08
C VAL A 7 -19.92 -8.76 18.00
N VAL A 8 -19.58 -8.56 19.27
CA VAL A 8 -20.52 -8.05 20.27
C VAL A 8 -21.03 -6.69 19.79
N LYS A 9 -22.34 -6.61 19.53
CA LYS A 9 -23.06 -5.38 19.17
C LYS A 9 -22.64 -4.22 20.08
N GLN A 10 -21.86 -3.29 19.57
CA GLN A 10 -21.70 -1.97 20.19
C GLN A 10 -22.69 -1.02 19.53
N TYR A 11 -23.96 -1.10 19.92
CA TYR A 11 -24.92 -0.05 19.57
C TYR A 11 -24.56 1.22 20.34
N ARG A 12 -23.79 2.13 19.73
CA ARG A 12 -23.70 3.51 20.21
C ARG A 12 -24.50 4.39 19.28
N CYS A 13 -25.78 4.50 19.57
CA CYS A 13 -26.54 5.63 19.08
C CYS A 13 -25.92 6.91 19.66
N THR A 14 -25.67 7.93 18.83
CA THR A 14 -25.13 9.22 19.27
C THR A 14 -26.13 10.07 20.06
N HIS A 15 -27.40 9.64 20.17
CA HIS A 15 -28.43 10.35 20.93
C HIS A 15 -28.36 10.08 22.44
N SER A 16 -28.08 8.85 22.88
CA SER A 16 -28.00 8.46 24.30
C SER A 16 -27.57 7.00 24.48
N VAL A 17 -26.92 6.69 25.61
CA VAL A 17 -26.57 5.32 26.08
C VAL A 17 -27.79 4.43 26.39
N THR A 18 -28.98 5.02 26.51
CA THR A 18 -30.25 4.31 26.75
C THR A 18 -31.20 4.34 25.55
N CYS A 19 -30.75 4.80 24.38
CA CYS A 19 -31.64 4.95 23.23
C CYS A 19 -32.03 3.60 22.63
N VAL A 20 -33.32 3.29 22.61
CA VAL A 20 -33.92 2.10 21.95
C VAL A 20 -34.13 2.33 20.43
N CYS A 21 -33.53 3.38 19.88
CA CYS A 21 -33.77 3.78 18.50
C CYS A 21 -33.17 2.77 17.50
N LEU A 22 -34.06 2.11 16.73
CA LEU A 22 -33.73 1.28 15.56
C LEU A 22 -33.59 2.09 14.25
N LYS A 23 -33.63 3.43 14.29
CA LYS A 23 -33.82 4.24 13.08
C LYS A 23 -32.53 4.44 12.27
N GLY A 24 -32.41 3.67 11.18
CA GLY A 24 -31.74 4.08 9.94
C GLY A 24 -30.60 3.18 9.48
N HIS A 25 -29.96 2.43 10.38
CA HIS A 25 -28.81 1.60 10.04
C HIS A 25 -29.13 0.12 10.25
N ILE A 26 -28.82 -0.68 9.23
CA ILE A 26 -28.84 -2.14 9.27
C ILE A 26 -27.80 -2.66 10.29
N SER A 27 -27.92 -3.90 10.80
CA SER A 27 -26.95 -4.43 11.78
C SER A 27 -25.55 -4.60 11.19
N GLU A 28 -24.51 -4.56 12.04
CA GLU A 28 -23.12 -4.85 11.62
C GLU A 28 -23.00 -6.23 10.94
N ASP A 29 -23.71 -7.25 11.45
CA ASP A 29 -23.73 -8.60 10.86
C ASP A 29 -24.28 -8.59 9.44
N ALA A 30 -25.39 -7.87 9.22
CA ALA A 30 -25.98 -7.80 7.89
C ALA A 30 -25.12 -6.98 6.93
N LEU A 31 -24.43 -5.91 7.38
CA LEU A 31 -23.38 -5.27 6.57
C LEU A 31 -22.26 -6.24 6.24
N PHE A 32 -21.78 -6.99 7.22
CA PHE A 32 -20.73 -7.98 7.02
C PHE A 32 -21.14 -9.00 5.96
N PHE A 33 -22.35 -9.56 6.03
CA PHE A 33 -22.84 -10.52 5.04
C PHE A 33 -23.01 -9.90 3.65
N VAL A 34 -23.51 -8.67 3.56
CA VAL A 34 -23.64 -7.93 2.29
C VAL A 34 -22.26 -7.71 1.66
N PHE A 35 -21.28 -7.22 2.43
CA PHE A 35 -19.92 -7.00 1.94
C PHE A 35 -19.18 -8.30 1.62
N ARG A 36 -19.39 -9.36 2.40
CA ARG A 36 -18.87 -10.69 2.10
C ARG A 36 -19.42 -11.22 0.77
N HIS A 37 -20.73 -11.04 0.52
CA HIS A 37 -21.36 -11.44 -0.75
C HIS A 37 -20.80 -10.64 -1.95
N MET A 38 -20.48 -9.36 -1.75
CA MET A 38 -19.81 -8.52 -2.75
C MET A 38 -18.30 -8.78 -2.87
N ASN A 39 -17.77 -9.84 -2.24
CA ASN A 39 -16.34 -10.14 -2.16
C ASN A 39 -15.50 -8.93 -1.70
N TRP A 40 -15.99 -8.25 -0.67
CA TRP A 40 -15.33 -7.09 -0.04
C TRP A 40 -15.04 -5.95 -1.02
N ASN A 41 -15.95 -5.65 -1.95
CA ASN A 41 -15.74 -4.65 -2.99
C ASN A 41 -15.24 -3.30 -2.40
N PRO A 42 -14.00 -2.88 -2.68
CA PRO A 42 -13.39 -1.72 -2.03
C PRO A 42 -14.00 -0.38 -2.47
N ARG A 43 -14.60 -0.32 -3.67
CA ARG A 43 -15.35 0.88 -4.10
C ARG A 43 -16.59 1.07 -3.22
N MET A 44 -17.31 -0.02 -2.95
CA MET A 44 -18.48 0.02 -2.07
C MET A 44 -18.08 0.33 -0.62
N ILE A 45 -16.94 -0.20 -0.14
CA ILE A 45 -16.42 0.13 1.20
C ILE A 45 -16.09 1.63 1.30
N ALA A 46 -15.45 2.20 0.27
CA ALA A 46 -15.16 3.62 0.22
C ALA A 46 -16.44 4.48 0.19
N LEU A 47 -17.42 4.11 -0.64
CA LEU A 47 -18.69 4.83 -0.75
C LEU A 47 -19.46 4.81 0.58
N ILE A 48 -19.61 3.64 1.21
CA ILE A 48 -20.36 3.55 2.47
C ILE A 48 -19.65 4.34 3.59
N SER A 49 -18.32 4.35 3.62
CA SER A 49 -17.54 5.13 4.59
C SER A 49 -17.85 6.63 4.51
N CYS A 50 -18.18 7.15 3.34
CA CYS A 50 -18.46 8.58 3.16
C CYS A 50 -19.89 8.99 3.56
N THR A 51 -20.77 8.04 3.90
CA THR A 51 -22.19 8.33 4.15
C THR A 51 -22.45 8.85 5.56
N CYS A 52 -21.82 8.28 6.60
CA CYS A 52 -21.90 8.78 7.98
C CYS A 52 -20.72 8.28 8.84
N LYS A 53 -20.54 8.88 10.02
CA LYS A 53 -19.46 8.52 10.96
C LYS A 53 -19.51 7.04 11.40
N TRP A 54 -20.71 6.50 11.60
CA TRP A 54 -20.89 5.11 12.03
C TRP A 54 -20.44 4.12 10.94
N PHE A 55 -20.79 4.37 9.68
CA PHE A 55 -20.30 3.55 8.56
C PHE A 55 -18.79 3.69 8.34
N ASP A 56 -18.21 4.89 8.48
CA ASP A 56 -16.75 5.06 8.42
C ASP A 56 -16.04 4.28 9.53
N GLU A 57 -16.59 4.25 10.75
CA GLU A 57 -16.05 3.48 11.87
C GLU A 57 -16.08 1.97 11.58
N ILE A 58 -17.21 1.44 11.12
CA ILE A 58 -17.34 0.02 10.73
C ILE A 58 -16.41 -0.32 9.58
N ALA A 59 -16.30 0.55 8.59
CA ALA A 59 -15.39 0.33 7.47
C ALA A 59 -13.94 0.24 7.95
N ARG A 60 -13.50 1.17 8.82
CA ARG A 60 -12.15 1.18 9.39
C ARG A 60 -11.86 -0.03 10.27
N ARG A 61 -12.82 -0.49 11.07
CA ARG A 61 -12.64 -1.55 12.08
C ARG A 61 -12.82 -2.96 11.51
N VAL A 62 -13.73 -3.13 10.54
CA VAL A 62 -14.16 -4.44 10.03
C VAL A 62 -13.93 -4.54 8.52
N LEU A 63 -14.56 -3.70 7.70
CA LEU A 63 -14.64 -3.98 6.26
C LEU A 63 -13.28 -3.92 5.55
N TRP A 64 -12.43 -2.93 5.87
CA TRP A 64 -11.08 -2.85 5.31
C TRP A 64 -10.18 -4.00 5.77
N LYS A 65 -10.38 -4.50 6.99
CA LYS A 65 -9.66 -5.65 7.51
C LYS A 65 -10.00 -6.90 6.70
N GLU A 66 -11.28 -7.19 6.55
CA GLU A 66 -11.75 -8.34 5.77
C GLU A 66 -11.35 -8.24 4.29
N PHE A 67 -11.42 -7.04 3.71
CA PHE A 67 -10.89 -6.76 2.38
C PHE A 67 -9.41 -7.15 2.26
N CYS A 68 -8.56 -6.71 3.19
CA CYS A 68 -7.12 -7.00 3.14
C CYS A 68 -6.84 -8.50 3.27
N HIS A 69 -7.54 -9.19 4.17
CA HIS A 69 -7.43 -10.65 4.33
C HIS A 69 -7.86 -11.40 3.07
N ALA A 70 -8.97 -11.02 2.45
CA ALA A 70 -9.42 -11.63 1.21
C ALA A 70 -8.49 -11.34 0.02
N ARG A 71 -7.93 -10.12 -0.04
CA ARG A 71 -7.13 -9.66 -1.19
C ARG A 71 -5.69 -10.19 -1.18
N ALA A 72 -5.08 -10.36 -0.01
CA ALA A 72 -3.69 -10.76 0.13
C ALA A 72 -3.44 -11.71 1.32
N PRO A 73 -4.10 -12.90 1.35
CA PRO A 73 -4.17 -13.75 2.54
C PRO A 73 -2.81 -14.18 3.09
N LYS A 74 -1.89 -14.63 2.22
CA LYS A 74 -0.53 -15.04 2.63
C LYS A 74 0.29 -13.88 3.18
N MET A 75 0.17 -12.70 2.57
CA MET A 75 0.84 -11.50 3.06
C MET A 75 0.27 -11.09 4.42
N MET A 76 -1.06 -11.14 4.60
CA MET A 76 -1.68 -10.80 5.88
C MET A 76 -1.27 -11.75 7.00
N GLN A 77 -1.18 -13.06 6.71
CA GLN A 77 -0.69 -14.03 7.67
C GLN A 77 0.75 -13.74 8.10
N ASP A 78 1.64 -13.39 7.16
CA ASP A 78 3.02 -13.02 7.50
C ASP A 78 3.07 -11.69 8.27
N LEU A 79 2.32 -10.66 7.84
CA LEU A 79 2.27 -9.35 8.50
C LEU A 79 1.73 -9.40 9.95
N HIS A 80 0.90 -10.38 10.30
CA HIS A 80 0.42 -10.61 11.67
C HIS A 80 1.26 -11.56 12.50
N SER A 81 2.18 -12.28 11.87
CA SER A 81 3.03 -13.21 12.60
C SER A 81 4.04 -12.46 13.49
N ASP A 82 4.59 -13.17 14.47
CA ASP A 82 5.67 -12.70 15.34
C ASP A 82 5.33 -11.43 16.16
N GLY A 83 4.05 -11.23 16.49
CA GLY A 83 3.59 -10.07 17.29
C GLY A 83 3.66 -8.74 16.55
N SER A 84 3.79 -8.76 15.21
CA SER A 84 3.71 -7.54 14.41
C SER A 84 2.26 -7.05 14.34
N HIS A 85 2.03 -5.85 14.85
CA HIS A 85 0.73 -5.16 14.85
C HIS A 85 0.68 -4.05 13.79
N ILE A 86 1.53 -4.09 12.75
CA ILE A 86 1.68 -2.99 11.77
C ILE A 86 0.35 -2.56 11.13
N VAL A 87 -0.56 -3.51 10.95
CA VAL A 87 -1.87 -3.30 10.31
C VAL A 87 -2.99 -3.06 11.32
N ASP A 88 -2.76 -3.31 12.61
CA ASP A 88 -3.77 -3.11 13.64
C ASP A 88 -4.07 -1.62 13.80
N GLY A 89 -5.31 -1.26 13.49
CA GLY A 89 -5.78 0.13 13.52
C GLY A 89 -5.51 0.94 12.24
N ASN A 90 -4.84 0.39 11.22
CA ASN A 90 -4.57 1.10 9.97
C ASN A 90 -4.98 0.34 8.69
N TRP A 91 -6.01 -0.49 8.80
CA TRP A 91 -6.59 -1.28 7.70
C TRP A 91 -6.94 -0.47 6.47
N LYS A 92 -7.44 0.76 6.64
CA LYS A 92 -7.78 1.66 5.54
C LYS A 92 -6.56 2.06 4.72
N ALA A 93 -5.41 2.30 5.36
CA ALA A 93 -4.18 2.64 4.65
C ALA A 93 -3.63 1.45 3.88
N LEU A 94 -3.61 0.25 4.48
CA LEU A 94 -3.23 -0.96 3.78
C LEU A 94 -4.19 -1.26 2.62
N GLY A 95 -5.49 -1.14 2.84
CA GLY A 95 -6.51 -1.30 1.81
C GLY A 95 -6.24 -0.38 0.63
N ARG A 96 -5.97 0.91 0.89
CA ARG A 96 -5.57 1.89 -0.13
C ARG A 96 -4.28 1.47 -0.84
N LEU A 97 -3.25 1.05 -0.11
CA LEU A 97 -1.99 0.58 -0.68
C LEU A 97 -2.16 -0.61 -1.64
N LEU A 98 -3.10 -1.51 -1.35
CA LEU A 98 -3.39 -2.68 -2.18
C LEU A 98 -4.13 -2.36 -3.50
N ILE A 99 -4.79 -1.20 -3.60
CA ILE A 99 -5.76 -0.90 -4.67
C ILE A 99 -5.59 0.46 -5.33
N HIS A 100 -4.62 1.27 -4.93
CA HIS A 100 -4.52 2.65 -5.41
C HIS A 100 -3.11 2.96 -5.85
N CYS A 101 -2.95 3.29 -7.13
CA CYS A 101 -1.77 3.99 -7.60
C CYS A 101 -1.92 5.46 -7.24
N SER A 102 -0.94 6.02 -6.52
CA SER A 102 -0.99 7.45 -6.20
C SER A 102 -0.77 8.33 -7.42
N GLY A 103 -0.15 7.80 -8.47
CA GLY A 103 0.46 8.60 -9.52
C GLY A 103 1.40 9.64 -8.90
N CYS A 104 1.52 10.79 -9.54
CA CYS A 104 2.24 11.95 -9.03
C CYS A 104 1.75 13.26 -9.64
N THR A 105 2.05 14.36 -8.98
CA THR A 105 1.74 15.72 -9.42
C THR A 105 3.04 16.49 -9.58
N ARG A 106 3.09 17.41 -10.55
CA ARG A 106 4.25 18.28 -10.77
C ARG A 106 4.67 18.98 -9.47
N GLY A 107 5.96 18.93 -9.15
CA GLY A 107 6.53 19.49 -7.92
C GLY A 107 6.23 18.69 -6.65
N GLY A 108 5.69 17.48 -6.78
CA GLY A 108 5.48 16.52 -5.70
C GLY A 108 6.72 15.66 -5.45
N LEU A 109 6.50 14.37 -5.20
CA LEU A 109 7.56 13.43 -4.85
C LEU A 109 8.51 13.05 -6.00
N PHE A 110 8.07 13.15 -7.25
CA PHE A 110 8.80 12.61 -8.40
C PHE A 110 9.04 13.70 -9.45
N GLY A 111 9.63 14.82 -9.01
CA GLY A 111 10.01 15.92 -9.90
C GLY A 111 8.83 16.55 -10.65
N ASN A 112 8.97 16.71 -11.96
CA ASN A 112 8.01 17.37 -12.84
C ASN A 112 7.03 16.42 -13.53
N VAL A 113 7.07 15.13 -13.21
CA VAL A 113 6.16 14.14 -13.77
C VAL A 113 4.72 14.44 -13.33
N HIS A 114 3.76 14.28 -14.26
CA HIS A 114 2.35 14.31 -13.93
C HIS A 114 1.65 13.02 -14.39
N VAL A 115 1.23 12.21 -13.42
CA VAL A 115 0.45 11.00 -13.68
C VAL A 115 -0.73 10.98 -12.71
N PRO A 116 -1.99 10.94 -13.18
CA PRO A 116 -3.14 10.87 -12.30
C PRO A 116 -3.17 9.54 -11.54
N GLY A 117 -3.46 9.61 -10.24
CA GLY A 117 -3.70 8.42 -9.44
C GLY A 117 -4.99 7.69 -9.85
N HIS A 118 -5.02 6.37 -9.71
CA HIS A 118 -6.17 5.55 -10.10
C HIS A 118 -6.32 4.29 -9.26
N PHE A 119 -7.50 3.68 -9.39
CA PHE A 119 -7.79 2.39 -8.79
C PHE A 119 -7.12 1.26 -9.59
N VAL A 120 -6.49 0.32 -8.87
CA VAL A 120 -5.84 -0.85 -9.45
C VAL A 120 -6.59 -2.11 -9.06
N LEU A 121 -7.22 -2.73 -10.07
CA LEU A 121 -8.09 -3.89 -9.91
C LEU A 121 -7.36 -5.11 -9.32
N LYS A 122 -6.17 -5.40 -9.85
CA LYS A 122 -5.30 -6.49 -9.41
C LYS A 122 -3.87 -5.97 -9.27
N THR A 123 -3.29 -6.25 -8.11
CA THR A 123 -1.89 -5.96 -7.82
C THR A 123 -1.38 -7.10 -6.96
N ARG A 124 -0.26 -7.69 -7.35
CA ARG A 124 0.42 -8.72 -6.56
C ARG A 124 1.53 -8.06 -5.78
N PHE A 125 1.67 -8.47 -4.52
CA PHE A 125 2.78 -8.06 -3.66
C PHE A 125 3.68 -9.26 -3.45
N SER A 126 4.98 -9.09 -3.70
CA SER A 126 5.97 -10.16 -3.65
C SER A 126 7.08 -9.84 -2.66
N ARG A 127 7.29 -10.77 -1.72
CA ARG A 127 8.42 -10.75 -0.78
C ARG A 127 9.75 -10.97 -1.50
N THR A 128 9.76 -11.82 -2.53
CA THR A 128 10.95 -12.07 -3.35
C THR A 128 11.35 -10.80 -4.10
N SER A 129 10.37 -10.12 -4.72
CA SER A 129 10.58 -8.82 -5.36
C SER A 129 11.17 -7.81 -4.38
N GLY A 130 10.59 -7.72 -3.17
CA GLY A 130 11.06 -6.78 -2.15
C GLY A 130 12.53 -6.95 -1.73
N LYS A 131 13.13 -8.15 -1.86
CA LYS A 131 14.57 -8.32 -1.59
C LYS A 131 15.45 -7.51 -2.54
N SER A 132 14.99 -7.25 -3.76
CA SER A 132 15.71 -6.46 -4.75
C SER A 132 15.73 -4.96 -4.42
N PHE A 133 14.84 -4.50 -3.54
CA PHE A 133 14.75 -3.11 -3.08
C PHE A 133 15.45 -2.88 -1.73
N LEU A 134 16.21 -3.86 -1.25
CA LEU A 134 16.96 -3.79 0.00
C LEU A 134 18.46 -3.87 -0.27
N PRO A 135 19.27 -2.94 0.30
CA PRO A 135 20.72 -3.09 0.35
C PRO A 135 21.12 -4.46 0.93
N PRO A 136 22.26 -5.06 0.50
CA PRO A 136 22.64 -6.42 0.91
C PRO A 136 22.57 -6.70 2.41
N HIS A 137 23.03 -5.75 3.24
CA HIS A 137 23.04 -5.88 4.70
C HIS A 137 21.64 -5.76 5.35
N CYS A 138 20.63 -5.27 4.62
CA CYS A 138 19.25 -5.16 5.04
C CYS A 138 18.35 -6.30 4.54
N ARG A 139 18.86 -7.25 3.73
CA ARG A 139 18.04 -8.32 3.10
C ARG A 139 17.42 -9.33 4.07
N THR A 140 17.76 -9.27 5.36
CA THR A 140 17.06 -10.02 6.41
C THR A 140 15.72 -9.38 6.78
N ASP A 141 15.51 -8.11 6.48
CA ASP A 141 14.23 -7.45 6.65
C ASP A 141 13.22 -8.00 5.64
N VAL A 142 11.94 -8.00 6.03
CA VAL A 142 10.85 -8.47 5.19
C VAL A 142 10.12 -7.28 4.60
N LEU A 143 10.26 -7.11 3.29
CA LEU A 143 9.59 -6.11 2.48
C LEU A 143 8.78 -6.81 1.38
N TYR A 144 7.52 -6.41 1.24
CA TYR A 144 6.68 -6.77 0.11
C TYR A 144 6.63 -5.59 -0.86
N VAL A 145 6.84 -5.85 -2.16
CA VAL A 145 6.72 -4.82 -3.22
C VAL A 145 5.73 -5.29 -4.27
N SER A 146 4.92 -4.36 -4.78
CA SER A 146 3.96 -4.62 -5.82
C SER A 146 4.62 -4.81 -7.18
N ASP A 147 3.94 -5.51 -8.09
CA ASP A 147 4.18 -5.29 -9.53
C ASP A 147 3.94 -3.79 -9.84
N PRO A 148 4.76 -3.16 -10.71
CA PRO A 148 4.58 -1.75 -11.05
C PRO A 148 3.29 -1.54 -11.83
N CYS A 149 2.72 -0.34 -11.72
CA CYS A 149 1.70 0.14 -12.61
C CYS A 149 2.40 0.95 -13.71
N GLU A 150 2.21 0.55 -14.96
CA GLU A 150 2.81 1.20 -16.12
C GLU A 150 1.97 2.41 -16.54
N HIS A 151 2.65 3.49 -16.82
CA HIS A 151 2.10 4.78 -17.22
C HIS A 151 2.99 5.39 -18.30
N VAL A 152 2.42 6.23 -19.14
CA VAL A 152 3.19 7.06 -20.08
C VAL A 152 3.25 8.47 -19.51
N ASP A 153 4.43 9.05 -19.45
CA ASP A 153 4.55 10.51 -19.26
C ASP A 153 4.23 11.19 -20.60
N GLU A 154 3.09 11.89 -20.67
CA GLU A 154 2.65 12.57 -21.90
C GLU A 154 3.60 13.70 -22.31
N ASP A 155 4.39 14.26 -21.37
CA ASP A 155 5.32 15.35 -21.68
C ASP A 155 6.66 14.84 -22.22
N GLU A 156 7.15 13.70 -21.71
CA GLU A 156 8.49 13.16 -22.02
C GLU A 156 8.47 11.91 -22.90
N GLU A 157 7.29 11.35 -23.21
CA GLU A 157 7.10 10.12 -23.99
C GLU A 157 7.89 8.91 -23.43
N VAL A 158 8.02 8.83 -22.10
CA VAL A 158 8.70 7.73 -21.40
C VAL A 158 7.72 6.84 -20.65
N ASP A 159 8.01 5.54 -20.63
CA ASP A 159 7.29 4.57 -19.82
C ASP A 159 7.75 4.64 -18.36
N LEU A 160 6.78 4.75 -17.46
CA LEU A 160 6.96 4.94 -16.03
C LEU A 160 6.34 3.80 -15.24
N GLY A 161 7.11 3.24 -14.30
CA GLY A 161 6.67 2.15 -13.42
C GLY A 161 6.44 2.62 -11.99
N PHE A 162 5.18 2.83 -11.61
CA PHE A 162 4.81 3.17 -10.23
C PHE A 162 4.64 1.92 -9.38
N PHE A 163 5.46 1.75 -8.35
CA PHE A 163 5.38 0.61 -7.43
C PHE A 163 5.10 1.04 -5.99
N ARG A 164 4.61 0.07 -5.20
CA ARG A 164 4.17 0.25 -3.81
C ARG A 164 4.77 -0.85 -2.96
N GLY A 165 4.93 -0.63 -1.67
CA GLY A 165 5.43 -1.69 -0.81
C GLY A 165 5.10 -1.52 0.67
N ILE A 166 5.28 -2.59 1.44
CA ILE A 166 5.07 -2.59 2.89
C ILE A 166 6.08 -3.51 3.58
N PHE A 167 6.73 -2.98 4.61
CA PHE A 167 7.57 -3.75 5.52
C PHE A 167 6.73 -4.53 6.54
N LYS A 168 7.17 -5.74 6.90
CA LYS A 168 6.55 -6.54 7.98
C LYS A 168 6.79 -5.98 9.38
N SER A 169 7.99 -5.44 9.63
CA SER A 169 8.42 -4.98 10.96
C SER A 169 9.31 -3.73 10.85
N PHE A 170 8.85 -2.69 10.15
CA PHE A 170 9.69 -1.52 9.84
C PHE A 170 10.30 -0.85 11.08
N ALA A 171 9.53 -0.77 12.18
CA ALA A 171 10.01 -0.16 13.41
C ALA A 171 11.27 -0.84 13.98
N ALA A 172 11.43 -2.14 13.76
CA ALA A 172 12.55 -2.96 14.23
C ALA A 172 13.54 -3.34 13.12
N SER A 173 13.34 -2.86 11.88
CA SER A 173 14.11 -3.28 10.71
C SER A 173 15.54 -2.74 10.75
N LYS A 174 16.47 -3.47 10.12
CA LYS A 174 17.83 -2.96 9.89
C LYS A 174 17.81 -1.75 8.97
N PHE A 175 16.93 -1.75 7.98
CA PHE A 175 16.75 -0.63 7.05
C PHE A 175 16.45 0.68 7.78
N LYS A 176 15.55 0.66 8.79
CA LYS A 176 15.25 1.83 9.61
C LYS A 176 16.46 2.27 10.45
N LYS A 177 17.23 1.33 11.00
CA LYS A 177 18.47 1.66 11.73
C LYS A 177 19.47 2.40 10.83
N VAL A 178 19.68 1.89 9.61
CA VAL A 178 20.57 2.50 8.62
C VAL A 178 20.10 3.91 8.22
N LEU A 179 18.79 4.12 8.06
CA LEU A 179 18.23 5.46 7.81
C LEU A 179 18.58 6.45 8.92
N ILE A 180 18.44 6.03 10.18
CA ILE A 180 18.76 6.87 11.34
C ILE A 180 20.27 7.13 11.42
N GLU A 181 21.10 6.10 11.24
CA GLU A 181 22.57 6.20 11.26
C GLU A 181 23.09 7.16 10.18
N LYS A 182 22.49 7.12 8.98
CA LYS A 182 22.79 8.04 7.88
C LYS A 182 22.17 9.43 8.04
N LYS A 183 21.36 9.66 9.08
CA LYS A 183 20.59 10.90 9.29
C LYS A 183 19.76 11.27 8.05
N ALA A 184 19.12 10.28 7.43
CA ALA A 184 18.31 10.47 6.24
C ALA A 184 17.22 11.53 6.47
N GLU A 185 17.07 12.44 5.51
CA GLU A 185 16.13 13.55 5.62
C GLU A 185 14.69 13.11 5.42
N ILE A 186 13.81 13.72 6.22
CA ILE A 186 12.36 13.58 6.02
C ILE A 186 11.94 14.62 4.99
N HIS A 187 11.18 14.18 4.00
CA HIS A 187 10.63 15.07 2.98
C HIS A 187 9.83 16.22 3.65
N PRO A 188 10.13 17.49 3.33
CA PRO A 188 9.62 18.63 4.11
C PRO A 188 8.10 18.78 4.01
N ARG A 189 7.55 18.58 2.81
CA ARG A 189 6.13 18.86 2.49
C ARG A 189 5.30 17.59 2.34
N GLU A 190 5.72 16.70 1.46
CA GLU A 190 4.98 15.50 1.12
C GLU A 190 4.83 14.50 2.27
N VAL A 191 3.74 13.74 2.19
CA VAL A 191 3.37 12.68 3.15
C VAL A 191 2.91 11.45 2.40
N CYS A 192 2.97 10.30 3.06
CA CYS A 192 2.53 9.04 2.49
C CYS A 192 1.08 9.13 1.99
N PRO A 193 0.79 8.85 0.71
CA PRO A 193 -0.57 8.94 0.17
C PRO A 193 -1.52 7.92 0.83
N TYR A 194 -0.97 6.85 1.40
CA TYR A 194 -1.73 5.77 2.03
C TYR A 194 -2.15 6.09 3.48
N CYS A 195 -1.20 6.50 4.32
CA CYS A 195 -1.42 6.69 5.77
C CYS A 195 -1.14 8.10 6.29
N LYS A 196 -0.72 9.04 5.42
CA LYS A 196 -0.40 10.43 5.76
C LYS A 196 0.77 10.63 6.72
N ALA A 197 1.53 9.57 7.01
CA ALA A 197 2.78 9.68 7.76
C ALA A 197 3.88 10.38 6.94
N LYS A 198 4.83 11.01 7.64
CA LYS A 198 6.04 11.59 7.04
C LYS A 198 6.87 10.54 6.30
N LEU A 199 7.60 11.00 5.27
CA LEU A 199 8.37 10.17 4.33
C LEU A 199 9.87 10.48 4.45
N TRP A 200 10.70 9.44 4.45
CA TRP A 200 12.13 9.56 4.17
C TRP A 200 12.39 9.49 2.67
N ASP A 201 13.32 10.32 2.21
CA ASP A 201 13.88 10.28 0.85
C ASP A 201 15.07 9.30 0.82
N LEU A 202 14.95 8.24 0.03
CA LEU A 202 15.97 7.19 -0.04
C LEU A 202 17.04 7.45 -1.09
N LEU A 203 16.74 8.29 -2.08
CA LEU A 203 17.71 8.71 -3.09
C LEU A 203 18.81 9.53 -2.39
N GLN A 204 18.41 10.53 -1.59
CA GLN A 204 19.35 11.34 -0.80
C GLN A 204 20.14 10.52 0.23
N ALA A 205 19.54 9.46 0.78
CA ALA A 205 20.22 8.58 1.73
C ALA A 205 21.22 7.61 1.05
N ASN A 206 21.22 7.53 -0.29
CA ASN A 206 21.95 6.54 -1.09
C ASN A 206 21.66 5.10 -0.60
N LEU A 207 20.37 4.75 -0.53
CA LEU A 207 19.88 3.45 -0.05
C LEU A 207 19.11 2.64 -1.11
N ILE A 208 19.10 3.13 -2.35
CA ILE A 208 18.47 2.47 -3.49
C ILE A 208 19.51 1.53 -4.12
N PRO A 209 19.37 0.20 -3.99
CA PRO A 209 20.30 -0.73 -4.62
C PRO A 209 20.02 -0.83 -6.13
N ARG A 210 21.05 -1.02 -6.94
CA ARG A 210 20.93 -1.26 -8.40
C ARG A 210 20.00 -2.43 -8.76
N THR A 211 19.88 -3.41 -7.87
CA THR A 211 18.94 -4.52 -8.04
C THR A 211 17.48 -4.09 -8.13
N ALA A 212 17.12 -2.89 -7.68
CA ALA A 212 15.78 -2.34 -7.81
C ALA A 212 15.46 -2.01 -9.28
N ALA A 213 16.37 -1.34 -10.00
CA ALA A 213 16.24 -1.05 -11.42
C ALA A 213 16.13 -2.33 -12.25
N LEU A 214 17.04 -3.29 -12.01
CA LEU A 214 16.99 -4.62 -12.64
C LEU A 214 15.69 -5.37 -12.37
N ARG A 215 15.06 -5.18 -11.20
CA ARG A 215 13.80 -5.86 -10.87
C ARG A 215 12.60 -5.24 -11.57
N LEU A 216 12.69 -3.96 -11.90
CA LEU A 216 11.65 -3.19 -12.58
C LEU A 216 11.83 -3.16 -14.09
N ASP A 217 12.92 -3.72 -14.63
CA ASP A 217 13.33 -3.51 -16.02
C ASP A 217 13.43 -2.00 -16.36
N ALA A 218 13.96 -1.23 -15.41
CA ALA A 218 14.13 0.21 -15.50
C ALA A 218 15.58 0.60 -15.83
N TYR A 219 15.78 1.80 -16.37
CA TYR A 219 17.11 2.37 -16.56
C TYR A 219 17.87 2.45 -15.24
N ASP A 220 19.18 2.22 -15.30
CA ASP A 220 20.06 2.41 -14.14
C ASP A 220 19.92 3.85 -13.61
N ASP A 221 19.92 3.98 -12.28
CA ASP A 221 19.79 5.24 -11.55
C ASP A 221 18.47 6.02 -11.78
N SER A 222 17.48 5.45 -12.48
CA SER A 222 16.14 6.06 -12.67
C SER A 222 15.14 5.75 -11.55
N VAL A 223 15.50 4.85 -10.63
CA VAL A 223 14.58 4.39 -9.59
C VAL A 223 14.64 5.30 -8.38
N GLU A 224 13.50 5.89 -8.05
CA GLU A 224 13.29 6.71 -6.88
C GLU A 224 12.21 6.10 -6.00
N TYR A 225 12.44 5.99 -4.69
CA TYR A 225 11.37 5.61 -3.78
C TYR A 225 11.52 6.19 -2.38
N TYR A 226 10.37 6.37 -1.76
CA TYR A 226 10.21 6.95 -0.44
C TYR A 226 9.65 5.92 0.51
N ILE A 227 10.00 6.04 1.79
CA ILE A 227 9.42 5.19 2.84
C ILE A 227 8.84 6.01 3.97
N CYS A 228 7.62 5.68 4.39
CA CYS A 228 6.97 6.38 5.49
C CYS A 228 7.31 5.79 6.84
N LEU A 229 7.02 6.53 7.91
CA LEU A 229 7.25 6.08 9.30
C LEU A 229 6.54 4.76 9.66
N ASN A 230 5.50 4.39 8.92
CA ASN A 230 4.76 3.13 9.08
C ASN A 230 5.26 2.01 8.15
N GLY A 231 6.33 2.23 7.39
CA GLY A 231 6.95 1.22 6.52
C GLY A 231 6.29 1.03 5.16
N HIS A 232 5.44 1.97 4.72
CA HIS A 232 4.92 1.96 3.35
C HIS A 232 5.95 2.55 2.39
N ILE A 233 6.13 1.90 1.24
CA ILE A 233 6.93 2.36 0.12
C ILE A 233 6.01 2.89 -0.98
N LEU A 234 6.47 3.96 -1.63
CA LEU A 234 6.01 4.40 -2.93
C LEU A 234 7.23 4.74 -3.76
N GLY A 235 7.23 4.31 -5.02
CA GLY A 235 8.35 4.53 -5.91
C GLY A 235 7.96 4.62 -7.36
N LEU A 236 8.91 5.12 -8.13
CA LEU A 236 8.89 5.34 -9.56
C LEU A 236 10.20 4.79 -10.15
N GLY A 237 10.13 4.28 -11.36
CA GLY A 237 11.30 4.07 -12.21
C GLY A 237 10.95 4.34 -13.66
N THR A 238 11.91 4.82 -14.44
CA THR A 238 11.76 4.95 -15.90
C THR A 238 12.05 3.59 -16.52
N LEU A 239 11.01 2.97 -17.09
CA LEU A 239 11.06 1.64 -17.65
C LEU A 239 11.83 1.65 -18.98
N MET A 240 12.55 0.56 -19.24
CA MET A 240 13.15 0.35 -20.54
C MET A 240 12.04 0.00 -21.55
N PRO A 241 12.11 0.51 -22.79
CA PRO A 241 11.20 0.11 -23.85
C PRO A 241 11.24 -1.40 -24.05
N VAL A 242 10.08 -2.01 -24.28
CA VAL A 242 10.03 -3.41 -24.72
C VAL A 242 10.55 -3.45 -26.15
N SER A 243 11.83 -3.74 -26.34
CA SER A 243 12.35 -4.03 -27.67
C SER A 243 11.84 -5.41 -28.10
N GLU A 244 10.98 -5.48 -29.12
CA GLU A 244 10.72 -6.73 -29.84
C GLU A 244 12.01 -7.17 -30.53
N SER A 245 12.86 -7.94 -29.83
CA SER A 245 13.94 -8.68 -30.48
C SER A 245 13.47 -10.12 -30.70
N GLU A 246 12.47 -10.28 -31.56
CA GLU A 246 12.31 -11.52 -32.32
C GLU A 246 12.92 -11.29 -33.71
N ASP A 247 14.25 -11.27 -33.78
CA ASP A 247 14.89 -11.73 -35.00
C ASP A 247 14.55 -13.22 -35.11
N ALA A 248 13.46 -13.50 -35.84
CA ALA A 248 13.14 -14.82 -36.33
C ALA A 248 14.38 -15.36 -37.04
N ARG A 249 15.11 -16.24 -36.34
CA ARG A 249 16.10 -17.11 -36.96
C ARG A 249 15.33 -18.12 -37.79
N GLU A 250 14.95 -17.71 -38.99
CA GLU A 250 14.75 -18.64 -40.10
C GLU A 250 16.13 -19.05 -40.59
N GLU A 251 16.57 -20.25 -40.16
CA GLU A 251 17.41 -21.17 -40.94
C GLU A 251 17.33 -22.58 -40.35
#